data_AF-A0A0G1W483-F1
#
_entry.id   AF-A0A0G1W483-F1
#
_cell.length_a   1.000
_cell.length_b   1.000
_cell.length_c   1.000
_cell.angle_alpha   90.00
_cell.angle_beta   90.00
_cell.angle_gamma   90.00
#
_symmetry.space_group_name_H-M   'P 1'
#
loop_
_entity.id
_entity.type
_entity.pdbx_description
1 polymer ?
#
loop_
_entity_poly.entity_id
_entity_poly.type
_entity_poly.pdbx_seq_one_letter_code
_entity_poly.pdbx_strand_id
1 'polypeptide(L)'
;MAYCDAADVKQYLGKDGAEDDTLLESLISRAQKAIEQYTRRQFEAATETRYFDQPSGRMLYTDEDLLAVTTLTNGDGTTIASADYQLLPLNESPKYAIRLKQGSNLIWEDDSDGNSEGVIVVAGSWGYSTTPPGDIVHACVRLAGYWYKQREAQVFDVTAIPEQGALLIPKGIPPDVKMILDRYVRASL
;
A
#
# COMPACT_ATOMS: atom_id res chain seq x y z
N MET A 1 -7.62 -0.98 -8.16
CA MET A 1 -9.04 -0.74 -7.84
C MET A 1 -9.12 0.20 -6.65
N ALA A 2 -10.32 0.61 -6.24
CA ALA A 2 -10.49 1.35 -4.99
C ALA A 2 -10.58 0.35 -3.82
N TYR A 3 -10.09 0.71 -2.63
CA TYR A 3 -10.17 -0.17 -1.45
C TYR A 3 -11.59 -0.47 -0.97
N CYS A 4 -12.55 0.37 -1.34
CA CYS A 4 -13.97 0.20 -1.11
C CYS A 4 -14.73 0.87 -2.28
N ASP A 5 -16.03 0.65 -2.36
CA ASP A 5 -16.87 1.31 -3.37
C ASP A 5 -17.85 2.33 -2.76
N ALA A 6 -18.55 3.06 -3.64
CA ALA A 6 -19.54 4.05 -3.20
C ALA A 6 -20.73 3.41 -2.46
N ALA A 7 -21.06 2.14 -2.74
CA ALA A 7 -22.14 1.43 -2.06
C ALA A 7 -21.77 1.12 -0.60
N ASP A 8 -20.52 0.71 -0.34
CA ASP A 8 -20.00 0.50 1.01
C ASP A 8 -20.12 1.77 1.87
N VAL A 9 -19.72 2.92 1.29
CA VAL A 9 -19.78 4.21 1.99
C VAL A 9 -21.22 4.68 2.19
N LYS A 10 -22.11 4.48 1.20
CA LYS A 10 -23.54 4.81 1.34
C LYS A 10 -24.21 3.96 2.44
N GLN A 11 -23.94 2.67 2.46
CA GLN A 11 -24.43 1.77 3.51
C GLN A 11 -23.95 2.24 4.89
N TYR A 12 -22.67 2.62 5.00
CA TYR A 12 -22.09 3.16 6.22
C TYR A 12 -22.74 4.49 6.66
N LEU A 13 -23.10 5.35 5.71
CA LEU A 13 -23.75 6.64 5.98
C LEU A 13 -25.27 6.54 6.20
N GLY A 14 -25.88 5.38 5.91
CA GLY A 14 -27.34 5.21 5.91
C GLY A 14 -28.03 6.03 4.81
N LYS A 15 -27.38 6.20 3.66
CA LYS A 15 -27.89 6.93 2.49
C LYS A 15 -28.29 5.97 1.37
N ASP A 16 -29.29 6.37 0.58
CA ASP A 16 -29.75 5.68 -0.63
C ASP A 16 -29.69 6.62 -1.84
N GLY A 17 -29.71 6.05 -3.04
CA GLY A 17 -29.63 6.79 -4.31
C GLY A 17 -28.22 6.90 -4.88
N ALA A 18 -28.07 7.60 -6.01
CA ALA A 18 -26.83 7.69 -6.78
C ALA A 18 -26.32 9.13 -6.97
N GLU A 19 -27.00 10.12 -6.38
CA GLU A 19 -26.71 11.54 -6.60
C GLU A 19 -25.30 11.95 -6.12
N ASP A 20 -24.81 11.29 -5.06
CA ASP A 20 -23.51 11.57 -4.46
C ASP A 20 -22.40 10.61 -4.92
N ASP A 21 -22.67 9.65 -5.81
CA ASP A 21 -21.73 8.56 -6.13
C ASP A 21 -20.40 9.09 -6.66
N THR A 22 -20.42 10.04 -7.59
CA THR A 22 -19.22 10.70 -8.13
C THR A 22 -18.38 11.39 -7.05
N LEU A 23 -19.05 12.00 -6.06
CA LEU A 23 -18.36 12.62 -4.94
C LEU A 23 -17.77 11.57 -4.00
N LEU A 24 -18.51 10.51 -3.69
CA LEU A 24 -18.05 9.42 -2.85
C LEU A 24 -16.84 8.72 -3.47
N GLU A 25 -16.84 8.42 -4.75
CA GLU A 25 -15.68 7.88 -5.49
C GLU A 25 -14.45 8.79 -5.38
N SER A 26 -14.66 10.12 -5.49
CA SER A 26 -13.61 11.11 -5.33
C SER A 26 -13.04 11.13 -3.90
N LEU A 27 -13.89 10.99 -2.88
CA LEU A 27 -13.48 10.93 -1.48
C LEU A 27 -12.78 9.61 -1.14
N ILE A 28 -13.25 8.49 -1.67
CA ILE A 28 -12.63 7.17 -1.54
C ILE A 28 -11.21 7.20 -2.12
N SER A 29 -11.04 7.75 -3.33
CA SER A 29 -9.72 7.89 -3.96
C SER A 29 -8.74 8.70 -3.11
N ARG A 30 -9.24 9.76 -2.45
CA ARG A 30 -8.43 10.56 -1.51
C ARG A 30 -8.15 9.79 -0.22
N ALA A 31 -9.10 8.99 0.26
CA ALA A 31 -9.02 8.28 1.53
C ALA A 31 -7.97 7.17 1.41
N GLN A 32 -8.00 6.45 0.29
CA GLN A 32 -6.97 5.50 -0.09
C GLN A 32 -5.58 6.14 -0.11
N LYS A 33 -5.39 7.26 -0.83
CA LYS A 33 -4.08 7.95 -0.84
C LYS A 33 -3.63 8.39 0.55
N ALA A 34 -4.54 8.85 1.40
CA ALA A 34 -4.21 9.23 2.77
C ALA A 34 -3.77 8.02 3.62
N ILE A 35 -4.43 6.87 3.46
CA ILE A 35 -4.04 5.61 4.12
C ILE A 35 -2.66 5.15 3.64
N GLU A 36 -2.42 5.15 2.33
CA GLU A 36 -1.14 4.75 1.74
C GLU A 36 0.01 5.66 2.20
N GLN A 37 -0.21 6.98 2.23
CA GLN A 37 0.77 7.94 2.74
C GLN A 37 1.06 7.77 4.23
N TYR A 38 0.03 7.48 5.02
CA TYR A 38 0.18 7.27 6.46
C TYR A 38 0.95 5.99 6.78
N THR A 39 0.60 4.89 6.11
CA THR A 39 1.18 3.56 6.35
C THR A 39 2.48 3.32 5.61
N ARG A 40 2.78 4.14 4.58
CA ARG A 40 3.86 3.93 3.59
C ARG A 40 3.79 2.54 2.97
N ARG A 41 2.57 2.12 2.63
CA ARG A 41 2.29 0.83 1.98
C ARG A 41 1.16 0.97 0.98
N GLN A 42 1.17 0.11 -0.02
CA GLN A 42 0.05 -0.12 -0.92
C GLN A 42 -0.63 -1.44 -0.54
N PHE A 43 -1.94 -1.41 -0.28
CA PHE A 43 -2.67 -2.59 0.22
C PHE A 43 -3.26 -3.48 -0.87
N GLU A 44 -3.38 -2.95 -2.07
CA GLU A 44 -3.76 -3.70 -3.26
C GLU A 44 -2.54 -3.94 -4.12
N ALA A 45 -2.33 -5.19 -4.52
CA ALA A 45 -1.18 -5.53 -5.33
C ALA A 45 -1.40 -5.19 -6.81
N ALA A 46 -0.40 -4.56 -7.42
CA ALA A 46 -0.31 -4.32 -8.84
C ALA A 46 0.71 -5.27 -9.49
N THR A 47 0.49 -5.63 -10.75
CA THR A 47 1.53 -6.33 -11.53
C THR A 47 2.47 -5.28 -12.11
N GLU A 48 3.72 -5.30 -11.65
CA GLU A 48 4.73 -4.32 -12.06
C GLU A 48 6.08 -4.99 -12.30
N THR A 49 6.89 -4.33 -13.12
CA THR A 49 8.31 -4.65 -13.29
C THR A 49 9.12 -3.55 -12.63
N ARG A 50 10.00 -3.94 -11.72
CA ARG A 50 10.87 -3.03 -10.98
C ARG A 50 12.33 -3.35 -11.24
N TYR A 51 13.13 -2.30 -11.18
CA TYR A 51 14.56 -2.31 -11.49
C TYR A 51 15.32 -1.99 -10.22
N PHE A 52 16.37 -2.75 -9.94
CA PHE A 52 17.18 -2.60 -8.76
C PHE A 52 18.65 -2.58 -9.13
N ASP A 53 19.42 -1.85 -8.32
CA ASP A 53 20.86 -1.91 -8.37
C ASP A 53 21.35 -3.30 -7.95
N GLN A 54 22.49 -3.70 -8.49
CA GLN A 54 23.21 -4.90 -8.09
C GLN A 54 23.51 -4.78 -6.57
N PRO A 55 23.04 -5.74 -5.75
CA PRO A 55 23.23 -5.65 -4.31
C PRO A 55 24.57 -6.25 -3.89
N SER A 56 25.12 -5.76 -2.78
CA SER A 56 26.23 -6.44 -2.13
C SER A 56 25.78 -7.77 -1.50
N GLY A 57 26.48 -8.86 -1.79
CA GLY A 57 26.20 -10.18 -1.24
C GLY A 57 25.09 -10.94 -2.00
N ARG A 58 24.23 -11.67 -1.27
CA ARG A 58 23.18 -12.54 -1.87
C ARG A 58 21.76 -12.01 -1.70
N MET A 59 21.60 -10.89 -1.00
CA MET A 59 20.31 -10.34 -0.60
C MET A 59 19.98 -9.11 -1.42
N LEU A 60 18.89 -9.17 -2.18
CA LEU A 60 18.28 -8.02 -2.82
C LEU A 60 17.11 -7.54 -1.95
N TYR A 61 17.22 -6.36 -1.37
CA TYR A 61 16.12 -5.74 -0.63
C TYR A 61 15.16 -5.08 -1.61
N THR A 62 13.87 -5.33 -1.43
CA THR A 62 12.85 -4.70 -2.26
C THR A 62 12.48 -3.32 -1.74
N ASP A 63 12.17 -2.42 -2.67
CA ASP A 63 11.75 -1.05 -2.37
C ASP A 63 10.31 -1.01 -1.84
N GLU A 64 9.44 -1.93 -2.28
CA GLU A 64 8.09 -2.14 -1.73
C GLU A 64 7.81 -3.58 -1.31
N ASP A 65 6.63 -3.74 -0.69
CA ASP A 65 6.03 -5.02 -0.37
C ASP A 65 5.82 -5.85 -1.66
N LEU A 66 6.39 -7.06 -1.68
CA LEU A 66 6.33 -7.99 -2.81
C LEU A 66 5.51 -9.22 -2.43
N LEU A 67 4.51 -9.62 -3.22
CA LEU A 67 3.76 -10.85 -2.98
C LEU A 67 4.37 -12.07 -3.65
N ALA A 68 4.73 -11.89 -4.92
CA ALA A 68 5.22 -12.97 -5.76
C ALA A 68 6.09 -12.42 -6.88
N VAL A 69 7.12 -13.18 -7.22
CA VAL A 69 7.96 -12.94 -8.40
C VAL A 69 7.43 -13.78 -9.55
N THR A 70 7.18 -13.14 -10.69
CA THR A 70 6.83 -13.78 -11.95
C THR A 70 8.10 -14.11 -12.74
N THR A 71 9.00 -13.13 -12.86
CA THR A 71 10.30 -13.28 -13.53
C THR A 71 11.36 -12.51 -12.75
N LEU A 72 12.51 -13.14 -12.55
CA LEU A 72 13.71 -12.51 -11.98
C LEU A 72 14.82 -12.59 -13.02
N THR A 73 15.34 -11.44 -13.44
CA THR A 73 16.44 -11.34 -14.40
C THR A 73 17.64 -10.71 -13.72
N ASN A 74 18.80 -11.35 -13.87
CA ASN A 74 20.09 -10.87 -13.38
C ASN A 74 20.64 -9.76 -14.30
N GLY A 75 21.69 -9.06 -13.88
CA GLY A 75 22.28 -7.96 -14.66
C GLY A 75 22.79 -8.41 -16.03
N ASP A 76 23.33 -9.62 -16.12
CA ASP A 76 23.80 -10.23 -17.37
C ASP A 76 22.67 -10.64 -18.35
N GLY A 77 21.41 -10.38 -17.99
CA GLY A 77 20.23 -10.70 -18.77
C GLY A 77 19.72 -12.13 -18.58
N THR A 78 20.37 -12.96 -17.76
CA THR A 78 19.91 -14.32 -17.50
C THR A 78 18.70 -14.34 -16.58
N THR A 79 17.72 -15.17 -16.90
CA THR A 79 16.59 -15.41 -16.00
C THR A 79 17.01 -16.37 -14.89
N ILE A 80 16.86 -15.93 -13.64
CA ILE A 80 17.11 -16.73 -12.45
C ILE A 80 15.87 -17.57 -12.15
N ALA A 81 16.01 -18.90 -12.10
CA ALA A 81 14.92 -19.80 -11.80
C ALA A 81 14.47 -19.69 -10.32
N SER A 82 13.18 -19.92 -10.05
CA SER A 82 12.64 -19.94 -8.68
C SER A 82 13.26 -21.02 -7.78
N ALA A 83 13.91 -22.02 -8.37
CA ALA A 83 14.70 -23.01 -7.65
C ALA A 83 15.99 -22.41 -7.03
N ASP A 84 16.49 -21.29 -7.53
CA ASP A 84 17.78 -20.69 -7.16
C ASP A 84 17.67 -19.52 -6.18
N TYR A 85 16.47 -19.01 -5.92
CA TYR A 85 16.22 -17.96 -4.92
C TYR A 85 15.12 -18.33 -3.94
N GLN A 86 15.01 -17.54 -2.87
CA GLN A 86 13.92 -17.59 -1.90
C GLN A 86 13.45 -16.18 -1.58
N LEU A 87 12.17 -16.03 -1.33
CA LEU A 87 11.58 -14.76 -0.90
C LEU A 87 11.54 -14.70 0.63
N LEU A 88 11.86 -13.56 1.20
CA LEU A 88 11.85 -13.34 2.65
C LEU A 88 10.76 -12.34 3.05
N PRO A 89 10.02 -12.58 4.14
CA PRO A 89 10.13 -13.73 5.04
C PRO A 89 9.64 -15.02 4.37
N LEU A 90 10.10 -16.19 4.83
CA LEU A 90 9.84 -17.47 4.14
C LEU A 90 8.35 -17.84 4.14
N ASN A 91 7.70 -17.69 5.29
CA ASN A 91 6.35 -18.23 5.53
C ASN A 91 5.26 -17.15 5.60
N GLU A 92 5.62 -15.89 5.45
CA GLU A 92 4.72 -14.76 5.61
C GLU A 92 4.77 -13.85 4.39
N SER A 93 3.71 -13.08 4.19
CA SER A 93 3.65 -12.01 3.20
C SER A 93 3.29 -10.71 3.90
N PRO A 94 3.68 -9.54 3.36
CA PRO A 94 4.46 -9.36 2.14
C PRO A 94 5.94 -9.70 2.30
N LYS A 95 6.64 -9.88 1.17
CA LYS A 95 8.08 -10.13 1.08
C LYS A 95 8.83 -8.80 1.01
N TYR A 96 9.94 -8.71 1.72
CA TYR A 96 10.82 -7.53 1.76
C TYR A 96 12.17 -7.75 1.07
N ALA A 97 12.50 -9.00 0.71
CA ALA A 97 13.76 -9.31 0.05
C ALA A 97 13.72 -10.60 -0.77
N ILE A 98 14.61 -10.66 -1.75
CA ILE A 98 14.92 -11.83 -2.56
C ILE A 98 16.33 -12.27 -2.23
N ARG A 99 16.52 -13.54 -1.85
CA ARG A 99 17.84 -14.08 -1.50
C ARG A 99 18.21 -15.24 -2.40
N LEU A 100 19.34 -15.14 -3.10
CA LEU A 100 19.91 -16.28 -3.82
C LEU A 100 20.25 -17.41 -2.83
N LYS A 101 19.79 -18.63 -3.08
CA LYS A 101 19.98 -19.78 -2.19
C LYS A 101 21.45 -20.11 -2.07
N GLN A 102 21.94 -20.44 -0.88
CA GLN A 102 23.35 -20.76 -0.66
C GLN A 102 23.86 -21.93 -1.52
N GLY A 103 22.99 -22.88 -1.90
CA GLY A 103 23.32 -23.99 -2.78
C GLY A 103 23.32 -23.66 -4.28
N SER A 104 22.93 -22.45 -4.67
CA SER A 104 23.01 -22.00 -6.06
C SER A 104 24.38 -21.35 -6.33
N ASN A 105 24.98 -21.65 -7.48
CA ASN A 105 26.26 -21.06 -7.92
C ASN A 105 26.11 -19.62 -8.42
N LEU A 106 24.88 -19.09 -8.44
CA LEU A 106 24.60 -17.75 -8.91
C LEU A 106 25.11 -16.68 -7.93
N ILE A 107 25.54 -15.56 -8.51
CA ILE A 107 25.79 -14.28 -7.86
C ILE A 107 24.97 -13.21 -8.58
N TRP A 108 24.71 -12.09 -7.92
CA TRP A 108 24.14 -10.94 -8.61
C TRP A 108 25.23 -10.31 -9.48
N GLU A 109 24.94 -10.12 -10.75
CA GLU A 109 25.91 -9.64 -11.75
C GLU A 109 25.57 -8.24 -12.22
N ASP A 110 26.60 -7.55 -12.68
CA ASP A 110 26.48 -6.30 -13.44
C ASP A 110 25.93 -6.60 -14.84
N ASP A 111 25.55 -5.55 -15.58
CA ASP A 111 25.22 -5.71 -17.00
C ASP A 111 26.45 -6.00 -17.88
N SER A 112 26.22 -6.26 -19.16
CA SER A 112 27.29 -6.54 -20.14
C SER A 112 28.29 -5.42 -20.33
N ASP A 113 27.94 -4.19 -19.94
CA ASP A 113 28.77 -3.00 -20.03
C ASP A 113 29.48 -2.70 -18.69
N GLY A 114 29.24 -3.51 -17.66
CA GLY A 114 29.83 -3.38 -16.32
C GLY A 114 29.13 -2.36 -15.43
N ASN A 115 27.87 -2.01 -15.71
CA ASN A 115 27.07 -1.15 -14.86
C ASN A 115 26.31 -1.97 -13.80
N SER A 116 26.20 -1.39 -12.60
CA SER A 116 25.48 -1.98 -11.48
C SER A 116 24.12 -1.32 -11.20
N GLU A 117 23.80 -0.20 -11.85
CA GLU A 117 22.62 0.62 -11.55
C GLU A 117 21.38 0.12 -12.31
N GLY A 118 20.30 -0.23 -11.58
CA GLY A 118 19.03 -0.64 -12.18
C GLY A 118 19.07 -1.91 -13.04
N VAL A 119 20.11 -2.74 -12.90
CA VAL A 119 20.36 -3.89 -13.79
C VAL A 119 19.59 -5.15 -13.40
N ILE A 120 19.17 -5.28 -12.15
CA ILE A 120 18.39 -6.44 -11.69
C ILE A 120 16.91 -6.17 -11.92
N VAL A 121 16.25 -7.01 -12.71
CA VAL A 121 14.85 -6.82 -13.11
C VAL A 121 13.96 -7.82 -12.39
N VAL A 122 12.97 -7.31 -11.66
CA VAL A 122 11.98 -8.12 -10.94
C VAL A 122 10.59 -7.80 -11.46
N ALA A 123 10.03 -8.70 -12.25
CA ALA A 123 8.63 -8.67 -12.64
C ALA A 123 7.81 -9.49 -11.64
N GLY A 124 6.74 -8.92 -11.08
CA GLY A 124 5.99 -9.57 -10.02
C GLY A 124 4.71 -8.86 -9.63
N SER A 125 4.11 -9.34 -8.54
CA SER A 125 2.96 -8.74 -7.89
C SER A 125 3.42 -7.95 -6.67
N TRP A 126 3.24 -6.63 -6.71
CA TRP A 126 3.76 -5.66 -5.75
C TRP A 126 2.61 -5.04 -4.96
N GLY A 127 2.64 -5.20 -3.64
CA GLY A 127 1.64 -4.70 -2.68
C GLY A 127 1.57 -5.61 -1.44
N TYR A 128 0.81 -5.17 -0.45
CA TYR A 128 0.64 -5.90 0.82
C TYR A 128 -0.18 -7.19 0.66
N SER A 129 -1.19 -7.18 -0.20
CA SER A 129 -2.13 -8.29 -0.40
C SER A 129 -2.80 -8.22 -1.77
N THR A 130 -3.29 -9.36 -2.28
CA THR A 130 -4.03 -9.42 -3.56
C THR A 130 -5.30 -8.58 -3.52
N THR A 131 -5.95 -8.55 -2.35
CA THR A 131 -7.13 -7.75 -2.06
C THR A 131 -6.91 -7.05 -0.72
N PRO A 132 -7.23 -5.76 -0.59
CA PRO A 132 -7.05 -5.02 0.67
C PRO A 132 -7.66 -5.77 1.87
N PRO A 133 -6.97 -5.84 3.03
CA PRO A 133 -7.51 -6.49 4.22
C PRO A 133 -8.80 -5.80 4.69
N GLY A 134 -9.74 -6.56 5.25
CA GLY A 134 -11.03 -6.04 5.70
C GLY A 134 -10.94 -4.84 6.66
N ASP A 135 -9.91 -4.81 7.52
CA ASP A 135 -9.62 -3.69 8.40
C ASP A 135 -9.30 -2.40 7.63
N ILE A 136 -8.53 -2.51 6.54
CA ILE A 136 -8.15 -1.40 5.66
C ILE A 136 -9.34 -0.94 4.83
N VAL A 137 -10.16 -1.88 4.35
CA VAL A 137 -11.44 -1.58 3.70
C VAL A 137 -12.31 -0.75 4.64
N HIS A 138 -12.49 -1.22 5.88
CA HIS A 138 -13.28 -0.50 6.89
C HIS A 138 -12.70 0.88 7.21
N ALA A 139 -11.37 0.99 7.35
CA ALA A 139 -10.69 2.27 7.54
C ALA A 139 -10.93 3.25 6.39
N CYS A 140 -10.91 2.77 5.14
CA CYS A 140 -11.17 3.58 3.95
C CYS A 140 -12.62 4.07 3.92
N VAL A 141 -13.58 3.18 4.13
CA VAL A 141 -15.01 3.52 4.22
C VAL A 141 -15.24 4.58 5.30
N ARG A 142 -14.64 4.38 6.48
CA ARG A 142 -14.82 5.25 7.63
C ARG A 142 -14.25 6.65 7.41
N LEU A 143 -13.08 6.74 6.78
CA LEU A 143 -12.41 7.99 6.44
C LEU A 143 -13.17 8.75 5.33
N ALA A 144 -13.60 8.06 4.28
CA ALA A 144 -14.41 8.66 3.22
C ALA A 144 -15.74 9.21 3.77
N GLY A 145 -16.44 8.43 4.59
CA GLY A 145 -17.68 8.88 5.25
C GLY A 145 -17.47 10.02 6.24
N TYR A 146 -16.31 10.07 6.91
CA TYR A 146 -15.94 11.19 7.79
C TYR A 146 -15.78 12.50 7.01
N TRP A 147 -15.05 12.49 5.90
CA TRP A 147 -14.89 13.69 5.06
C TRP A 147 -16.18 14.11 4.38
N TYR A 148 -17.02 13.15 3.98
CA TYR A 148 -18.35 13.45 3.46
C TYR A 148 -19.19 14.23 4.49
N LYS A 149 -19.25 13.75 5.75
CA LYS A 149 -19.96 14.46 6.83
C LYS A 149 -19.36 15.82 7.17
N GLN A 150 -18.03 15.97 7.04
CA GLN A 150 -17.36 17.25 7.26
C GLN A 150 -17.77 18.31 6.23
N ARG A 151 -18.06 17.91 4.98
CA ARG A 151 -18.63 18.80 3.97
C ARG A 151 -20.05 19.25 4.33
N GLU A 152 -20.89 18.34 4.83
CA GLU A 152 -22.26 18.65 5.24
C GLU A 152 -22.31 19.55 6.49
N ALA A 153 -21.31 19.47 7.36
CA ALA A 153 -21.16 20.36 8.50
C ALA A 153 -20.85 21.79 8.02
N GLN A 154 -21.88 22.62 7.84
CA GLN A 154 -21.79 24.03 7.42
C GLN A 154 -21.06 24.97 8.42
N VAL A 155 -20.33 24.44 9.40
CA VAL A 155 -19.62 25.24 10.43
C VAL A 155 -18.12 25.06 10.23
N PHE A 156 -17.51 26.02 9.52
CA PHE A 156 -16.09 26.03 9.20
C PHE A 156 -15.24 26.92 10.12
N ASP A 157 -15.84 27.58 11.12
CA ASP A 157 -15.12 28.49 12.02
C ASP A 157 -15.60 28.41 13.47
N VAL A 158 -14.66 28.36 14.39
CA VAL A 158 -14.91 28.23 15.83
C VAL A 158 -15.33 29.58 16.39
N THR A 159 -16.64 29.79 16.51
CA THR A 159 -17.24 30.58 17.60
C THR A 159 -18.30 29.72 18.30
N ALA A 160 -17.90 28.56 18.79
CA ALA A 160 -18.76 27.75 19.65
C ALA A 160 -18.67 28.29 21.08
N ILE A 161 -19.68 29.06 21.48
CA ILE A 161 -19.95 29.44 22.87
C ILE A 161 -20.06 28.14 23.70
N PRO A 162 -19.31 28.00 24.81
CA PRO A 162 -19.05 26.72 25.47
C PRO A 162 -20.19 26.26 26.41
N GLU A 163 -21.44 26.20 25.94
CA GLU A 163 -22.56 25.71 26.75
C GLU A 163 -23.42 24.59 26.14
N GLN A 164 -23.21 24.19 24.89
CA GLN A 164 -23.91 23.03 24.31
C GLN A 164 -22.95 22.17 23.49
N GLY A 165 -22.52 21.05 24.08
CA GLY A 165 -22.00 19.84 23.41
C GLY A 165 -21.12 20.10 22.18
N ALA A 166 -19.92 20.66 22.37
CA ALA A 166 -19.01 20.94 21.28
C ALA A 166 -18.62 19.64 20.53
N LEU A 167 -19.12 19.48 19.31
CA LEU A 167 -18.57 18.59 18.31
C LEU A 167 -17.20 19.15 17.89
N LEU A 168 -16.14 18.80 18.63
CA LEU A 168 -14.78 19.00 18.17
C LEU A 168 -14.59 18.14 16.92
N ILE A 169 -14.60 18.74 15.72
CA ILE A 169 -14.25 18.06 14.48
C ILE A 169 -12.74 17.76 14.56
N PRO A 170 -12.31 16.49 14.68
CA PRO A 170 -10.89 16.18 14.78
C PRO A 170 -10.12 16.67 13.55
N LYS A 171 -8.99 17.36 13.76
CA LYS A 171 -8.07 17.71 12.67
C LYS A 171 -7.26 16.48 12.28
N GLY A 172 -7.36 16.06 11.02
CA GLY A 172 -6.60 14.94 10.44
C GLY A 172 -7.36 13.61 10.39
N ILE A 173 -6.64 12.50 10.24
CA ILE A 173 -7.23 11.14 10.24
C ILE A 173 -7.89 10.90 11.62
N PRO A 174 -9.17 10.45 11.66
CA PRO A 174 -9.85 10.11 12.90
C PRO A 174 -9.07 9.11 13.77
N PRO A 175 -9.14 9.22 15.11
CA PRO A 175 -8.33 8.42 16.02
C PRO A 175 -8.65 6.91 15.96
N ASP A 176 -9.90 6.55 15.70
CA ASP A 176 -10.34 5.17 15.46
C ASP A 176 -9.68 4.58 14.21
N VAL A 177 -9.66 5.35 13.12
CA VAL A 177 -9.00 4.97 11.87
C VAL A 177 -7.49 4.84 12.10
N LYS A 178 -6.85 5.78 12.82
CA LYS A 178 -5.43 5.70 13.15
C LYS A 178 -5.08 4.41 13.91
N MET A 179 -5.87 4.02 14.90
CA MET A 179 -5.63 2.80 15.68
C MET A 179 -5.61 1.54 14.80
N ILE A 180 -6.40 1.51 13.73
CA ILE A 180 -6.36 0.44 12.73
C ILE A 180 -5.06 0.54 11.92
N LEU A 181 -4.76 1.73 11.38
CA LEU A 181 -3.63 1.94 10.47
C LEU A 181 -2.26 1.78 11.14
N ASP A 182 -2.13 2.10 12.43
CA ASP A 182 -0.86 2.04 13.18
C ASP A 182 -0.23 0.65 13.16
N ARG A 183 -1.05 -0.41 13.05
CA ARG A 183 -0.59 -1.80 12.96
C ARG A 183 0.04 -2.15 11.63
N TYR A 184 -0.24 -1.36 10.59
CA TYR A 184 0.20 -1.59 9.23
C TYR A 184 1.29 -0.61 8.79
N VAL A 185 1.75 0.30 9.65
CA VAL A 185 2.83 1.23 9.30
C VAL A 185 4.11 0.46 9.00
N ARG A 186 4.71 0.70 7.84
CA ARG A 186 6.01 0.13 7.48
C ARG A 186 7.11 0.86 8.25
N ALA A 187 7.90 0.13 9.03
CA ALA A 187 9.10 0.67 9.63
C ALA A 187 10.07 1.05 8.49
N SER A 188 10.55 2.29 8.47
CA SER A 188 11.61 2.69 7.55
C SER A 188 12.87 1.89 7.89
N LEU A 189 13.40 1.18 6.89
CA LEU A 189 14.75 0.60 6.93
C LEU A 189 15.81 1.70 6.90
#